data_AF-A0A1F1PZQ8-F1
#
_entry.id   AF-A0A1F1PZQ8-F1
#
_cell.length_a   1.000
_cell.length_b   1.000
_cell.length_c   1.000
_cell.angle_alpha   90.00
_cell.angle_beta   90.00
_cell.angle_gamma   90.00
#
_symmetry.space_group_name_H-M   'P 1'
#
loop_
_entity.id
_entity.type
_entity.pdbx_description
1 polymer ?
#
loop_
_entity_poly.entity_id
_entity_poly.type
_entity_poly.pdbx_seq_one_letter_code
_entity_poly.pdbx_strand_id
1 'polypeptide(L)'
;MRWITRPGWPGNLLALAAGASTLLALAPFDIWPLALLSIALLYLGLRELSPRQAMWRGWWFGFGLYGAGTWWIYVSMNTYGGASPALAIALLVAFFAALAWFFALPTWLWARWLRRNEAPLADALCFAALWLLQEAFRGWFLTGFPWLYAGYSQLDGPLAGLAPLGGVWLISFVLALSAALLCNLHRLRERPSFLVVGVIVLLAPWVIGMALKGHAWTQPSGDPLKVAALQGNVEQDLKWDPAHIDAQLALYRDMSFSSKPVDLLVWPETAVPVLKDQAQGYIDVMGRFAADRHSALITGVPVREVVHHQRRYYNGITVTGEGDGTYLKQKLVPFGEYVPLQDMLRGLIEFFNLPMSDFARGPADQPLLQAKGYQVAPFICYEVVYPEFAAGLAARSDLLLTISNDTWFGTSIGPLQHLQMAQMRALEAGRWMIRATNNGVTALIDPFGKITAQIPQFQQTVLYGDVVPMQQLTPYLQWRSWPLATLCALLLGWALLASRIAKTV
;
A
#
# COMPACT_ATOMS: atom_id res chain seq x y z
N MET A 1 -32.95 6.86 15.45
CA MET A 1 -31.69 6.10 15.29
C MET A 1 -31.33 5.17 16.46
N ARG A 2 -32.21 4.90 17.44
CA ARG A 2 -31.90 4.05 18.62
C ARG A 2 -31.53 2.59 18.28
N TRP A 3 -31.80 2.10 17.06
CA TRP A 3 -31.50 0.73 16.67
C TRP A 3 -30.04 0.51 16.25
N ILE A 4 -29.33 1.57 15.83
CA ILE A 4 -27.92 1.50 15.37
C ILE A 4 -26.99 1.19 16.55
N THR A 5 -27.24 1.80 17.70
CA THR A 5 -26.44 1.65 18.93
C THR A 5 -26.76 0.37 19.70
N ARG A 6 -27.93 -0.23 19.44
CA ARG A 6 -28.42 -1.44 20.13
C ARG A 6 -27.72 -2.71 19.63
N PRO A 7 -27.66 -3.76 20.47
CA PRO A 7 -27.15 -5.07 20.06
C PRO A 7 -28.08 -5.75 19.05
N GLY A 8 -27.55 -6.76 18.36
CA GLY A 8 -28.30 -7.62 17.45
C GLY A 8 -27.97 -7.39 15.97
N TRP A 9 -28.65 -8.15 15.11
CA TRP A 9 -28.42 -8.22 13.67
C TRP A 9 -28.57 -6.89 12.93
N PRO A 10 -29.56 -6.01 13.22
CA PRO A 10 -29.70 -4.76 12.47
C PRO A 10 -28.44 -3.89 12.48
N GLY A 11 -27.82 -3.69 13.66
CA GLY A 11 -26.58 -2.93 13.77
C GLY A 11 -25.36 -3.66 13.20
N ASN A 12 -25.34 -4.99 13.19
CA ASN A 12 -24.26 -5.77 12.60
C ASN A 12 -24.30 -5.75 11.06
N LEU A 13 -25.49 -5.85 10.47
CA LEU A 13 -25.68 -5.71 9.02
C LEU A 13 -25.34 -4.30 8.55
N LEU A 14 -25.69 -3.28 9.34
CA LEU A 14 -25.25 -1.91 9.06
C LEU A 14 -23.73 -1.77 9.14
N ALA A 15 -23.07 -2.42 10.10
CA ALA A 15 -21.61 -2.42 10.19
C ALA A 15 -20.97 -3.12 8.97
N LEU A 16 -21.54 -4.24 8.51
CA LEU A 16 -21.10 -4.91 7.28
C LEU A 16 -21.26 -3.99 6.05
N ALA A 17 -22.40 -3.32 5.89
CA ALA A 17 -22.61 -2.38 4.80
C ALA A 17 -21.67 -1.16 4.88
N ALA A 18 -21.44 -0.63 6.08
CA ALA A 18 -20.48 0.45 6.32
C ALA A 18 -19.05 0.03 6.00
N GLY A 19 -18.65 -1.19 6.36
CA GLY A 19 -17.37 -1.76 5.97
C GLY A 19 -17.27 -1.88 4.44
N ALA A 20 -18.27 -2.46 3.79
CA ALA A 20 -18.28 -2.62 2.34
C ALA A 20 -18.22 -1.28 1.58
N SER A 21 -18.83 -0.21 2.11
CA SER A 21 -18.81 1.10 1.47
C SER A 21 -17.42 1.77 1.44
N THR A 22 -16.42 1.27 2.19
CA THR A 22 -15.05 1.80 2.09
C THR A 22 -14.44 1.57 0.71
N LEU A 23 -14.87 0.52 -0.01
CA LEU A 23 -14.45 0.28 -1.39
C LEU A 23 -14.71 1.51 -2.26
N LEU A 24 -15.89 2.13 -2.12
CA LEU A 24 -16.30 3.28 -2.92
C LEU A 24 -15.52 4.55 -2.60
N ALA A 25 -14.82 4.59 -1.47
CA ALA A 25 -13.95 5.70 -1.11
C ALA A 25 -12.53 5.57 -1.68
N LEU A 26 -12.19 4.41 -2.23
CA LEU A 26 -10.89 4.08 -2.78
C LEU A 26 -10.98 3.92 -4.29
N ALA A 27 -9.82 3.77 -4.94
CA ALA A 27 -9.78 3.50 -6.37
C ALA A 27 -10.56 2.22 -6.70
N PRO A 28 -11.33 2.21 -7.81
CA PRO A 28 -11.42 3.25 -8.86
C PRO A 28 -12.56 4.28 -8.67
N PHE A 29 -13.22 4.32 -7.51
CA PHE A 29 -14.44 5.11 -7.32
C PHE A 29 -14.17 6.49 -6.72
N ASP A 30 -13.22 6.57 -5.79
CA ASP A 30 -12.67 7.81 -5.23
C ASP A 30 -13.70 8.76 -4.58
N ILE A 31 -14.81 8.20 -4.07
CA ILE A 31 -15.87 8.93 -3.34
C ILE A 31 -15.47 9.06 -1.87
N TRP A 32 -14.46 9.89 -1.61
CA TRP A 32 -13.83 10.02 -0.30
C TRP A 32 -14.77 10.28 0.90
N PRO A 33 -15.93 10.96 0.78
CA PRO A 33 -16.83 11.16 1.92
C PRO A 33 -17.36 9.83 2.50
N LEU A 34 -17.39 8.76 1.71
CA LEU A 34 -17.83 7.45 2.16
C LEU A 34 -16.85 6.79 3.15
N ALA A 35 -15.57 7.14 3.13
CA ALA A 35 -14.63 6.72 4.18
C ALA A 35 -15.04 7.33 5.53
N LEU A 36 -15.36 8.62 5.55
CA LEU A 36 -15.80 9.32 6.74
C LEU A 36 -17.16 8.78 7.25
N LEU A 37 -18.12 8.54 6.34
CA LEU A 37 -19.41 7.95 6.69
C LEU A 37 -19.24 6.52 7.26
N SER A 38 -18.42 5.70 6.63
CA SER A 38 -18.13 4.33 7.07
C SER A 38 -17.61 4.30 8.51
N ILE A 39 -16.59 5.11 8.80
CA ILE A 39 -15.99 5.20 10.14
C ILE A 39 -17.00 5.76 11.16
N ALA A 40 -17.80 6.75 10.76
CA ALA A 40 -18.84 7.35 11.61
C ALA A 40 -19.93 6.33 12.00
N LEU A 41 -20.38 5.51 11.05
CA LEU A 41 -21.37 4.46 11.29
C LEU A 41 -20.83 3.39 12.23
N LEU A 42 -19.57 2.98 12.08
CA LEU A 42 -18.93 2.07 13.03
C LEU A 42 -18.85 2.70 14.42
N TYR A 43 -18.28 3.90 14.54
CA TYR A 43 -18.12 4.60 15.81
C TYR A 43 -19.47 4.76 16.55
N LEU A 44 -20.50 5.25 15.86
CA LEU A 44 -21.84 5.39 16.41
C LEU A 44 -22.42 4.04 16.84
N GLY A 45 -22.25 3.01 16.01
CA GLY A 45 -22.76 1.66 16.26
C GLY A 45 -22.16 0.96 17.48
N LEU A 46 -21.03 1.43 18.01
CA LEU A 46 -20.35 0.81 19.16
C LEU A 46 -20.74 1.42 20.52
N ARG A 47 -21.38 2.60 20.56
CA ARG A 47 -21.53 3.43 21.77
C ARG A 47 -22.15 2.74 22.99
N GLU A 48 -23.21 1.97 22.80
CA GLU A 48 -24.01 1.38 23.89
C GLU A 48 -23.74 -0.12 24.08
N LEU A 49 -22.78 -0.68 23.32
CA LEU A 49 -22.53 -2.12 23.31
C LEU A 49 -21.67 -2.59 24.47
N SER A 50 -21.90 -3.83 24.91
CA SER A 50 -20.91 -4.53 25.75
C SER A 50 -19.65 -4.85 24.93
N PRO A 51 -18.49 -5.10 25.57
CA PRO A 51 -17.26 -5.42 24.86
C PRO A 51 -17.40 -6.60 23.87
N ARG A 52 -18.13 -7.65 24.26
CA ARG A 52 -18.38 -8.81 23.38
C ARG A 52 -19.24 -8.44 22.17
N GLN A 53 -20.23 -7.57 22.34
CA GLN A 53 -21.07 -7.10 21.24
C GLN A 53 -20.30 -6.17 20.31
N ALA A 54 -19.47 -5.29 20.85
CA ALA A 54 -18.59 -4.40 20.10
C ALA A 54 -17.60 -5.18 19.23
N MET A 55 -16.99 -6.23 19.80
CA MET A 55 -16.09 -7.15 19.07
C MET A 55 -16.75 -7.71 17.81
N TRP A 56 -17.95 -8.26 17.93
CA TRP A 56 -18.66 -8.83 16.78
C TRP A 56 -19.10 -7.75 15.79
N ARG A 57 -19.43 -6.54 16.25
CA ARG A 57 -19.76 -5.43 15.35
C ARG A 57 -18.54 -4.98 14.54
N GLY A 58 -17.37 -4.88 15.17
CA GLY A 58 -16.11 -4.65 14.48
C GLY A 58 -15.75 -5.78 13.53
N TRP A 59 -16.01 -7.04 13.90
CA TRP A 59 -15.81 -8.18 13.01
C TRP A 59 -16.67 -8.07 11.74
N TRP A 60 -17.98 -7.79 11.86
CA TRP A 60 -18.84 -7.61 10.70
C TRP A 60 -18.44 -6.43 9.82
N PHE A 61 -17.97 -5.34 10.42
CA PHE A 61 -17.38 -4.22 9.69
C PHE A 61 -16.14 -4.63 8.89
N GLY A 62 -15.17 -5.30 9.54
CA GLY A 62 -13.98 -5.79 8.86
C GLY A 62 -14.31 -6.79 7.75
N PHE A 63 -15.27 -7.69 7.99
CA PHE A 63 -15.74 -8.66 6.99
C PHE A 63 -16.31 -7.97 5.75
N GLY A 64 -17.13 -6.92 5.93
CA GLY A 64 -17.63 -6.11 4.82
C GLY A 64 -16.52 -5.38 4.07
N LEU A 65 -15.57 -4.78 4.79
CA LEU A 65 -14.43 -4.04 4.23
C LEU A 65 -13.54 -4.93 3.37
N TYR A 66 -13.13 -6.10 3.89
CA TYR A 66 -12.27 -7.02 3.13
C TYR A 66 -13.05 -7.77 2.06
N GLY A 67 -14.32 -8.11 2.33
CA GLY A 67 -15.20 -8.76 1.37
C GLY A 67 -15.41 -7.93 0.10
N ALA A 68 -15.71 -6.63 0.26
CA ALA A 68 -15.86 -5.74 -0.88
C ALA A 68 -14.52 -5.24 -1.44
N GLY A 69 -13.54 -4.97 -0.58
CA GLY A 69 -12.30 -4.33 -0.99
C GLY A 69 -11.25 -5.27 -1.59
N THR A 70 -11.29 -6.57 -1.26
CA THR A 70 -10.24 -7.55 -1.63
C THR A 70 -10.76 -8.81 -2.32
N TRP A 71 -11.97 -8.76 -2.90
CA TRP A 71 -12.52 -9.90 -3.67
C TRP A 71 -11.64 -10.32 -4.84
N TRP A 72 -10.83 -9.42 -5.38
CA TRP A 72 -9.93 -9.67 -6.50
C TRP A 72 -8.90 -10.79 -6.20
N ILE A 73 -8.65 -11.11 -4.93
CA ILE A 73 -7.80 -12.25 -4.52
C ILE A 73 -8.37 -13.58 -5.05
N TYR A 74 -9.68 -13.66 -5.30
CA TYR A 74 -10.31 -14.80 -5.97
C TYR A 74 -9.59 -15.16 -7.27
N VAL A 75 -9.23 -14.16 -8.08
CA VAL A 75 -8.57 -14.37 -9.38
C VAL A 75 -7.21 -15.04 -9.17
N SER A 76 -6.44 -14.57 -8.19
CA SER A 76 -5.14 -15.15 -7.85
C SER A 76 -5.26 -16.62 -7.44
N MET A 77 -6.26 -16.95 -6.61
CA MET A 77 -6.47 -18.31 -6.09
C MET A 77 -7.04 -19.27 -7.13
N ASN A 78 -8.05 -18.84 -7.90
CA ASN A 78 -8.75 -19.71 -8.84
C ASN A 78 -8.00 -19.85 -10.17
N THR A 79 -7.60 -18.73 -10.79
CA THR A 79 -7.01 -18.74 -12.14
C THR A 79 -5.56 -19.23 -12.09
N TYR A 80 -4.73 -18.62 -11.25
CA TYR A 80 -3.29 -18.95 -11.21
C TYR A 80 -2.92 -19.97 -10.12
N GLY A 81 -3.78 -20.14 -9.12
CA GLY A 81 -3.58 -21.09 -8.03
C GLY A 81 -4.14 -22.49 -8.27
N GLY A 82 -4.88 -22.69 -9.37
CA GLY A 82 -5.50 -23.97 -9.72
C GLY A 82 -6.63 -24.42 -8.79
N ALA A 83 -7.05 -23.59 -7.82
CA ALA A 83 -8.11 -23.96 -6.89
C ALA A 83 -9.47 -24.01 -7.60
N SER A 84 -10.26 -25.07 -7.38
CA SER A 84 -11.65 -25.11 -7.86
C SER A 84 -12.45 -23.90 -7.35
N PRO A 85 -13.49 -23.44 -8.08
CA PRO A 85 -14.27 -22.27 -7.67
C PRO A 85 -14.80 -22.36 -6.23
N ALA A 86 -15.27 -23.54 -5.82
CA ALA A 86 -15.77 -23.76 -4.46
C ALA A 86 -14.66 -23.64 -3.41
N LEU A 87 -13.47 -24.19 -3.67
CA LEU A 87 -12.32 -24.07 -2.78
C LEU A 87 -11.83 -22.62 -2.70
N ALA A 88 -11.71 -21.94 -3.84
CA ALA A 88 -11.28 -20.54 -3.88
C ALA A 88 -12.23 -19.63 -3.10
N ILE A 89 -13.55 -19.79 -3.24
CA ILE A 89 -14.55 -19.05 -2.44
C ILE A 89 -14.42 -19.38 -0.95
N ALA A 90 -14.26 -20.65 -0.59
CA ALA A 90 -14.12 -21.06 0.81
C ALA A 90 -12.87 -20.45 1.47
N LEU A 91 -11.71 -20.52 0.79
CA LEU A 91 -10.45 -19.91 1.26
C LEU A 91 -10.57 -18.40 1.37
N LEU A 92 -11.24 -17.76 0.41
CA LEU A 92 -11.44 -16.31 0.40
C LEU A 92 -12.36 -15.84 1.55
N VAL A 93 -13.47 -16.53 1.80
CA VAL A 93 -14.35 -16.23 2.94
C VAL A 93 -13.61 -16.45 4.26
N ALA A 94 -12.82 -17.52 4.37
CA ALA A 94 -11.99 -17.76 5.55
C ALA A 94 -10.93 -16.65 5.74
N PHE A 95 -10.33 -16.18 4.65
CA PHE A 95 -9.39 -15.06 4.66
C PHE A 95 -10.05 -13.76 5.14
N PHE A 96 -11.24 -13.41 4.63
CA PHE A 96 -11.98 -12.23 5.10
C PHE A 96 -12.39 -12.34 6.57
N ALA A 97 -12.83 -13.53 6.99
CA ALA A 97 -13.17 -13.82 8.38
C ALA A 97 -11.97 -13.70 9.32
N ALA A 98 -10.78 -14.10 8.86
CA ALA A 98 -9.53 -13.94 9.60
C ALA A 98 -9.13 -12.45 9.70
N LEU A 99 -9.11 -11.73 8.58
CA LEU A 99 -8.74 -10.31 8.57
C LEU A 99 -9.73 -9.41 9.32
N ALA A 100 -11.00 -9.79 9.39
CA ALA A 100 -12.02 -9.08 10.17
C ALA A 100 -11.65 -8.94 11.67
N TRP A 101 -10.78 -9.81 12.20
CA TRP A 101 -10.26 -9.68 13.56
C TRP A 101 -9.42 -8.42 13.79
N PHE A 102 -8.81 -7.85 12.74
CA PHE A 102 -8.13 -6.56 12.83
C PHE A 102 -9.07 -5.42 13.25
N PHE A 103 -10.38 -5.56 13.01
CA PHE A 103 -11.40 -4.61 13.49
C PHE A 103 -12.13 -5.10 14.73
N ALA A 104 -12.27 -6.42 14.92
CA ALA A 104 -12.91 -6.99 16.11
C ALA A 104 -12.11 -6.69 17.40
N LEU A 105 -10.78 -6.83 17.37
CA LEU A 105 -9.94 -6.62 18.55
C LEU A 105 -9.93 -5.15 19.01
N PRO A 106 -9.68 -4.14 18.15
CA PRO A 106 -9.73 -2.73 18.56
C PRO A 106 -11.11 -2.31 19.05
N THR A 107 -12.19 -2.75 18.40
CA THR A 107 -13.55 -2.38 18.85
C THR A 107 -13.89 -2.99 20.21
N TRP A 108 -13.40 -4.21 20.50
CA TRP A 108 -13.45 -4.79 21.85
C TRP A 108 -12.64 -3.96 22.86
N LEU A 109 -11.38 -3.64 22.55
CA LEU A 109 -10.49 -2.83 23.39
C LEU A 109 -11.12 -1.48 23.71
N TRP A 110 -11.69 -0.84 22.69
CA TRP A 110 -12.38 0.43 22.80
C TRP A 110 -13.52 0.34 23.79
N ALA A 111 -14.46 -0.59 23.60
CA ALA A 111 -15.61 -0.76 24.46
C ALA A 111 -15.25 -1.19 25.90
N ARG A 112 -14.12 -1.89 26.09
CA ARG A 112 -13.70 -2.42 27.39
C ARG A 112 -12.94 -1.43 28.27
N TRP A 113 -12.12 -0.57 27.66
CA TRP A 113 -11.14 0.25 28.40
C TRP A 113 -11.04 1.71 27.94
N LEU A 114 -11.37 2.05 26.69
CA LEU A 114 -11.07 3.39 26.14
C LEU A 114 -12.33 4.25 25.96
N ARG A 115 -13.51 3.64 25.83
CA ARG A 115 -14.78 4.34 25.60
C ARG A 115 -15.10 5.28 26.76
N ARG A 116 -15.36 6.53 26.43
CA ARG A 116 -15.72 7.61 27.34
C ARG A 116 -17.03 8.26 26.93
N ASN A 117 -18.11 7.56 27.27
CA ASN A 117 -19.45 8.08 27.05
C ASN A 117 -19.72 9.39 27.78
N GLU A 118 -18.93 9.81 28.77
CA GLU A 118 -19.11 11.10 29.47
C GLU A 118 -18.17 12.22 28.97
N ALA A 119 -17.23 11.94 28.06
CA ALA A 119 -16.24 12.91 27.59
C ALA A 119 -16.11 12.86 26.05
N PRO A 120 -17.00 13.55 25.31
CA PRO A 120 -17.13 13.39 23.85
C PRO A 120 -15.85 13.76 23.06
N LEU A 121 -15.11 14.80 23.47
CA LEU A 121 -13.86 15.16 22.80
C LEU A 121 -12.76 14.11 23.02
N ALA A 122 -12.60 13.68 24.28
CA ALA A 122 -11.66 12.65 24.67
C ALA A 122 -11.93 11.31 23.98
N ASP A 123 -13.19 10.91 23.92
CA ASP A 123 -13.63 9.67 23.27
C ASP A 123 -13.29 9.66 21.78
N ALA A 124 -13.49 10.78 21.08
CA ALA A 124 -13.15 10.94 19.66
C ALA A 124 -11.63 10.86 19.42
N LEU A 125 -10.82 11.53 20.25
CA LEU A 125 -9.36 11.46 20.18
C LEU A 125 -8.83 10.04 20.44
N CYS A 126 -9.39 9.34 21.43
CA CYS A 126 -9.01 7.96 21.73
C CYS A 126 -9.41 7.00 20.61
N PHE A 127 -10.57 7.21 20.00
CA PHE A 127 -11.01 6.41 18.86
C PHE A 127 -10.10 6.61 17.64
N ALA A 128 -9.71 7.85 17.33
CA ALA A 128 -8.77 8.16 16.25
C ALA A 128 -7.39 7.54 16.48
N ALA A 129 -6.86 7.63 17.71
CA ALA A 129 -5.60 7.01 18.09
C ALA A 129 -5.64 5.47 17.96
N LEU A 130 -6.75 4.86 18.36
CA LEU A 130 -6.96 3.42 18.23
C LEU A 130 -7.13 2.98 16.77
N TRP A 131 -7.80 3.79 15.95
CA TRP A 131 -7.93 3.55 14.51
C TRP A 131 -6.55 3.56 13.83
N LEU A 132 -5.70 4.53 14.15
CA LEU A 132 -4.35 4.53 13.62
C LEU A 132 -3.56 3.30 14.11
N LEU A 133 -3.65 2.97 15.40
CA LEU A 133 -2.95 1.81 15.95
C LEU A 133 -3.38 0.50 15.26
N GLN A 134 -4.66 0.32 14.94
CA GLN A 134 -5.11 -0.88 14.23
C GLN A 134 -4.60 -0.91 12.79
N GLU A 135 -4.56 0.24 12.12
CA GLU A 135 -3.99 0.36 10.78
C GLU A 135 -2.47 0.05 10.77
N ALA A 136 -1.72 0.57 11.73
CA ALA A 136 -0.30 0.25 11.88
C ALA A 136 -0.09 -1.23 12.23
N PHE A 137 -0.91 -1.78 13.13
CA PHE A 137 -0.83 -3.18 13.55
C PHE A 137 -1.09 -4.15 12.39
N ARG A 138 -2.11 -3.91 11.56
CA ARG A 138 -2.37 -4.76 10.38
C ARG A 138 -1.27 -4.69 9.32
N GLY A 139 -0.50 -3.60 9.27
CA GLY A 139 0.65 -3.46 8.37
C GLY A 139 1.91 -4.20 8.85
N TRP A 140 1.93 -4.68 10.09
CA TRP A 140 3.08 -5.34 10.71
C TRP A 140 2.82 -6.79 11.14
N PHE A 141 1.63 -7.07 11.70
CA PHE A 141 1.32 -8.38 12.29
C PHE A 141 1.47 -9.51 11.26
N LEU A 142 2.14 -10.59 11.68
CA LEU A 142 2.67 -11.65 10.82
C LEU A 142 3.62 -11.09 9.75
N THR A 143 3.06 -10.72 8.61
CA THR A 143 3.77 -10.25 7.41
C THR A 143 3.31 -8.86 7.00
N GLY A 144 2.22 -8.38 7.62
CA GLY A 144 1.47 -7.21 7.23
C GLY A 144 0.54 -7.45 6.04
N PHE A 145 -0.63 -6.82 6.10
CA PHE A 145 -1.56 -6.61 5.00
C PHE A 145 -2.01 -5.13 4.98
N PRO A 146 -1.11 -4.21 4.57
CA PRO A 146 -1.37 -2.76 4.56
C PRO A 146 -2.29 -2.30 3.41
N TRP A 147 -3.40 -3.00 3.19
CA TRP A 147 -4.38 -2.67 2.14
C TRP A 147 -5.59 -1.94 2.72
N LEU A 148 -6.25 -1.08 1.92
CA LEU A 148 -7.47 -0.35 2.28
C LEU A 148 -7.31 0.60 3.48
N TYR A 149 -6.21 1.35 3.60
CA TYR A 149 -6.10 2.42 4.62
C TYR A 149 -7.09 3.54 4.29
N ALA A 150 -7.77 4.06 5.32
CA ALA A 150 -8.74 5.13 5.13
C ALA A 150 -8.08 6.37 4.49
N GLY A 151 -6.82 6.64 4.83
CA GLY A 151 -6.06 7.77 4.32
C GLY A 151 -5.87 7.78 2.80
N TYR A 152 -5.85 6.63 2.12
CA TYR A 152 -5.73 6.59 0.66
C TYR A 152 -6.91 7.26 -0.06
N SER A 153 -8.09 7.30 0.57
CA SER A 153 -9.27 8.00 0.03
C SER A 153 -9.06 9.50 -0.21
N GLN A 154 -8.05 10.09 0.42
CA GLN A 154 -7.78 11.53 0.34
C GLN A 154 -6.65 11.88 -0.61
N LEU A 155 -6.18 10.94 -1.43
CA LEU A 155 -5.15 11.20 -2.44
C LEU A 155 -5.46 12.47 -3.26
N ASP A 156 -6.70 12.58 -3.73
CA ASP A 156 -7.21 13.75 -4.45
C ASP A 156 -8.10 14.67 -3.59
N GLY A 157 -8.32 14.29 -2.34
CA GLY A 157 -9.22 14.96 -1.40
C GLY A 157 -8.65 16.25 -0.79
N PRO A 158 -9.42 16.89 0.11
CA PRO A 158 -8.98 18.07 0.86
C PRO A 158 -7.80 17.81 1.80
N LEU A 159 -7.63 16.57 2.29
CA LEU A 159 -6.57 16.23 3.25
C LEU A 159 -5.24 15.82 2.58
N ALA A 160 -5.14 15.87 1.25
CA ALA A 160 -3.93 15.50 0.51
C ALA A 160 -2.67 16.26 1.00
N GLY A 161 -2.81 17.54 1.37
CA GLY A 161 -1.71 18.35 1.90
C GLY A 161 -1.15 17.89 3.25
N LEU A 162 -1.82 16.95 3.94
CA LEU A 162 -1.32 16.34 5.17
C LEU A 162 -0.41 15.13 4.92
N ALA A 163 -0.42 14.54 3.72
CA ALA A 163 0.41 13.37 3.42
C ALA A 163 1.92 13.68 3.54
N PRO A 164 2.44 14.81 3.01
CA PRO A 164 3.85 15.18 3.22
C PRO A 164 4.21 15.48 4.69
N LEU A 165 3.21 15.73 5.56
CA LEU A 165 3.45 16.03 6.97
C LEU A 165 3.55 14.78 7.85
N GLY A 166 2.63 13.83 7.68
CA GLY A 166 2.53 12.66 8.56
C GLY A 166 2.11 11.39 7.84
N GLY A 167 2.23 11.36 6.52
CA GLY A 167 1.85 10.23 5.69
C GLY A 167 0.36 9.93 5.66
N VAL A 168 0.03 8.79 5.08
CA VAL A 168 -1.32 8.19 5.09
C VAL A 168 -1.85 8.02 6.50
N TRP A 169 -0.95 7.86 7.49
CA TRP A 169 -1.25 7.75 8.91
C TRP A 169 -1.98 8.98 9.46
N LEU A 170 -1.48 10.18 9.19
CA LEU A 170 -2.08 11.42 9.67
C LEU A 170 -3.46 11.63 9.03
N ILE A 171 -3.60 11.30 7.76
CA ILE A 171 -4.89 11.38 7.06
C ILE A 171 -5.90 10.40 7.68
N SER A 172 -5.53 9.14 7.88
CA SER A 172 -6.39 8.14 8.53
C SER A 172 -6.80 8.58 9.94
N PHE A 173 -5.86 9.13 10.72
CA PHE A 173 -6.13 9.67 12.05
C PHE A 173 -7.15 10.82 12.00
N VAL A 174 -6.98 11.79 11.09
CA VAL A 174 -7.88 12.93 10.92
C VAL A 174 -9.26 12.50 10.45
N LEU A 175 -9.36 11.52 9.54
CA LEU A 175 -10.65 10.97 9.10
C LEU A 175 -11.41 10.31 10.26
N ALA A 176 -10.73 9.47 11.04
CA ALA A 176 -11.35 8.82 12.20
C ALA A 176 -11.76 9.82 13.29
N LEU A 177 -10.92 10.83 13.54
CA LEU A 177 -11.21 11.91 14.47
C LEU A 177 -12.43 12.73 14.02
N SER A 178 -12.47 13.10 12.74
CA SER A 178 -13.56 13.88 12.15
C SER A 178 -14.88 13.11 12.22
N ALA A 179 -14.87 11.83 11.84
CA ALA A 179 -16.03 10.95 11.92
C ALA A 179 -16.60 10.85 13.33
N ALA A 180 -15.73 10.66 14.34
CA ALA A 180 -16.14 10.57 15.73
C ALA A 180 -16.65 11.92 16.30
N LEU A 181 -15.98 13.04 15.97
CA LEU A 181 -16.39 14.38 16.40
C LEU A 181 -17.73 14.80 15.80
N LEU A 182 -17.98 14.50 14.52
CA LEU A 182 -19.26 14.75 13.88
C LEU A 182 -20.40 14.00 14.59
N CYS A 183 -20.17 12.74 14.97
CA CYS A 183 -21.13 11.98 15.76
C CYS A 183 -21.32 12.57 17.17
N ASN A 184 -20.28 13.18 17.76
CA ASN A 184 -20.29 13.75 19.10
C ASN A 184 -20.76 15.22 19.16
N LEU A 185 -20.98 15.87 18.03
CA LEU A 185 -21.25 17.31 17.96
C LEU A 185 -22.47 17.73 18.79
N HIS A 186 -23.54 16.93 18.77
CA HIS A 186 -24.74 17.22 19.57
C HIS A 186 -24.45 17.25 21.08
N ARG A 187 -23.55 16.39 21.55
CA ARG A 187 -23.15 16.26 22.96
C ARG A 187 -22.17 17.35 23.36
N LEU A 188 -21.35 17.80 22.41
CA LEU A 188 -20.47 18.94 22.62
C LEU A 188 -21.26 20.25 22.75
N ARG A 189 -22.42 20.39 22.10
CA ARG A 189 -23.29 21.57 22.24
C ARG A 189 -23.83 21.73 23.66
N GLU A 190 -24.02 20.62 24.38
CA GLU A 190 -24.42 20.62 25.80
C GLU A 190 -23.27 21.07 26.73
N ARG A 191 -22.04 21.23 26.20
CA ARG A 191 -20.83 21.62 26.94
C ARG A 191 -20.08 22.75 26.21
N PRO A 192 -20.54 24.01 26.33
CA PRO A 192 -20.05 25.12 25.50
C PRO A 192 -18.53 25.36 25.62
N SER A 193 -17.93 25.10 26.79
CA SER A 193 -16.49 25.20 27.01
C SER A 193 -15.67 24.24 26.12
N PHE A 194 -16.21 23.07 25.78
CA PHE A 194 -15.56 22.08 24.92
C PHE A 194 -16.02 22.15 23.46
N LEU A 195 -17.12 22.85 23.17
CA LEU A 195 -17.63 22.99 21.81
C LEU A 195 -16.62 23.71 20.90
N VAL A 196 -16.06 24.84 21.37
CA VAL A 196 -15.09 25.62 20.59
C VAL A 196 -13.86 24.78 20.28
N VAL A 197 -13.30 24.09 21.28
CA VAL A 197 -12.16 23.19 21.10
C VAL A 197 -12.50 22.06 20.13
N GLY A 198 -13.68 21.43 20.28
CA GLY A 198 -14.12 20.36 19.39
C GLY A 198 -14.28 20.81 17.93
N VAL A 199 -14.78 22.02 17.70
CA VAL A 199 -14.90 22.61 16.35
C VAL A 199 -13.52 22.93 15.77
N ILE A 200 -12.60 23.50 16.57
CA ILE A 200 -11.22 23.76 16.12
C ILE A 200 -10.51 22.45 15.75
N VAL A 201 -10.59 21.44 16.61
CA VAL A 201 -9.97 20.12 16.36
C VAL A 201 -10.60 19.44 15.14
N LEU A 202 -11.90 19.65 14.89
CA LEU A 202 -12.57 19.14 13.69
C LEU A 202 -12.13 19.87 12.42
N LEU A 203 -12.07 21.21 12.42
CA LEU A 203 -11.89 22.00 11.19
C LEU A 203 -10.43 22.29 10.86
N ALA A 204 -9.56 22.48 11.85
CA ALA A 204 -8.17 22.89 11.62
C ALA A 204 -7.39 21.94 10.71
N PRO A 205 -7.46 20.59 10.87
CA PRO A 205 -6.76 19.68 9.96
C PRO A 205 -7.25 19.76 8.50
N TRP A 206 -8.53 20.05 8.27
CA TRP A 206 -9.09 20.21 6.93
C TRP A 206 -8.63 21.51 6.29
N VAL A 207 -8.64 22.61 7.05
CA VAL A 207 -8.12 23.91 6.59
C VAL A 207 -6.64 23.82 6.27
N ILE A 208 -5.84 23.21 7.16
CA ILE A 208 -4.41 22.99 6.96
C ILE A 208 -4.17 22.08 5.75
N GLY A 209 -4.91 20.99 5.63
CA GLY A 209 -4.80 20.06 4.50
C GLY A 209 -5.07 20.74 3.15
N MET A 210 -6.09 21.59 3.08
CA MET A 210 -6.39 22.37 1.88
C MET A 210 -5.33 23.44 1.60
N ALA A 211 -4.86 24.14 2.63
CA ALA A 211 -3.85 25.19 2.49
C ALA A 211 -2.49 24.65 2.04
N LEU A 212 -2.13 23.43 2.46
CA LEU A 212 -0.88 22.77 2.10
C LEU A 212 -0.98 21.89 0.84
N LYS A 213 -2.18 21.75 0.26
CA LYS A 213 -2.37 20.96 -0.95
C LYS A 213 -1.61 21.60 -2.11
N GLY A 214 -0.69 20.85 -2.70
CA GLY A 214 0.19 21.36 -3.77
C GLY A 214 1.39 22.17 -3.28
N HIS A 215 1.62 22.26 -1.97
CA HIS A 215 2.85 22.88 -1.45
C HIS A 215 4.08 22.02 -1.78
N ALA A 216 5.05 22.61 -2.47
CA ALA A 216 6.29 21.94 -2.85
C ALA A 216 7.29 21.94 -1.69
N TRP A 217 7.33 20.84 -0.93
CA TRP A 217 8.29 20.59 0.16
C TRP A 217 9.70 20.21 -0.34
N THR A 218 9.81 19.92 -1.63
CA THR A 218 10.99 19.34 -2.29
C THR A 218 11.20 20.09 -3.60
N GLN A 219 12.46 20.14 -4.06
CA GLN A 219 12.83 20.90 -5.25
C GLN A 219 13.54 19.99 -6.26
N PRO A 220 13.50 20.31 -7.57
CA PRO A 220 14.32 19.62 -8.56
C PRO A 220 15.79 19.59 -8.16
N SER A 221 16.45 18.43 -8.34
CA SER A 221 17.90 18.26 -8.16
C SER A 221 18.68 18.23 -9.47
N GLY A 222 18.00 18.28 -10.61
CA GLY A 222 18.62 18.37 -11.93
C GLY A 222 17.58 18.49 -13.05
N ASP A 223 18.06 18.31 -14.28
CA ASP A 223 17.21 18.37 -15.48
C ASP A 223 16.26 17.17 -15.57
N PRO A 224 15.10 17.31 -16.26
CA PRO A 224 14.21 16.20 -16.50
C PRO A 224 14.89 15.07 -17.28
N LEU A 225 14.66 13.82 -16.85
CA LEU A 225 15.11 12.61 -17.50
C LEU A 225 13.97 12.03 -18.36
N LYS A 226 14.28 11.70 -19.61
CA LYS A 226 13.36 11.00 -20.51
C LYS A 226 13.26 9.54 -20.11
N VAL A 227 12.04 9.03 -19.99
CA VAL A 227 11.75 7.65 -19.58
C VAL A 227 11.04 6.91 -20.70
N ALA A 228 11.43 5.65 -20.91
CA ALA A 228 10.64 4.66 -21.61
C ALA A 228 10.38 3.46 -20.68
N ALA A 229 9.12 3.28 -20.26
CA ALA A 229 8.69 2.13 -19.48
C ALA A 229 7.99 1.11 -20.40
N LEU A 230 8.58 -0.07 -20.54
CA LEU A 230 8.14 -1.08 -21.49
C LEU A 230 7.13 -2.04 -20.84
N GLN A 231 5.97 -2.22 -21.47
CA GLN A 231 4.93 -3.14 -21.03
C GLN A 231 4.83 -4.30 -22.03
N GLY A 232 5.34 -5.48 -21.65
CA GLY A 232 5.43 -6.64 -22.53
C GLY A 232 4.12 -7.40 -22.71
N ASN A 233 3.19 -7.28 -21.75
CA ASN A 233 1.93 -8.01 -21.71
C ASN A 233 2.09 -9.53 -21.85
N VAL A 234 3.15 -10.08 -21.23
CA VAL A 234 3.40 -11.53 -21.26
C VAL A 234 2.40 -12.22 -20.34
N GLU A 235 1.68 -13.22 -20.83
CA GLU A 235 0.73 -13.99 -20.03
C GLU A 235 1.44 -14.72 -18.88
N GLN A 236 0.77 -14.80 -17.72
CA GLN A 236 1.38 -15.35 -16.50
C GLN A 236 1.76 -16.83 -16.64
N ASP A 237 0.96 -17.60 -17.37
CA ASP A 237 1.18 -19.04 -17.56
C ASP A 237 2.37 -19.31 -18.51
N LEU A 238 2.63 -18.41 -19.45
CA LEU A 238 3.76 -18.48 -20.38
C LEU A 238 5.06 -17.97 -19.78
N LYS A 239 4.98 -17.16 -18.73
CA LYS A 239 6.13 -16.42 -18.17
C LYS A 239 7.27 -17.34 -17.74
N TRP A 240 6.94 -18.51 -17.20
CA TRP A 240 7.90 -19.49 -16.69
C TRP A 240 8.05 -20.72 -17.59
N ASP A 241 7.39 -20.74 -18.74
CA ASP A 241 7.52 -21.84 -19.70
C ASP A 241 8.89 -21.76 -20.39
N PRO A 242 9.75 -22.78 -20.25
CA PRO A 242 11.05 -22.83 -20.91
C PRO A 242 10.98 -22.62 -22.43
N ALA A 243 9.89 -23.03 -23.09
CA ALA A 243 9.70 -22.87 -24.52
C ALA A 243 9.50 -21.40 -24.94
N HIS A 244 9.10 -20.53 -24.01
CA HIS A 244 8.78 -19.13 -24.27
C HIS A 244 9.86 -18.14 -23.77
N ILE A 245 10.94 -18.63 -23.14
CA ILE A 245 12.02 -17.78 -22.60
C ILE A 245 12.66 -16.94 -23.71
N ASP A 246 13.08 -17.55 -24.81
CA ASP A 246 13.76 -16.84 -25.91
C ASP A 246 12.85 -15.80 -26.57
N ALA A 247 11.55 -16.11 -26.69
CA ALA A 247 10.56 -15.18 -27.20
C ALA A 247 10.39 -13.96 -26.29
N GLN A 248 10.38 -14.15 -24.96
CA GLN A 248 10.32 -13.04 -23.99
C GLN A 248 11.58 -12.17 -24.01
N LEU A 249 12.76 -12.79 -24.09
CA LEU A 249 14.02 -12.06 -24.20
C LEU A 249 14.11 -11.27 -25.52
N ALA A 250 13.67 -11.87 -26.62
CA ALA A 250 13.57 -11.19 -27.92
C ALA A 250 12.57 -10.03 -27.86
N LEU A 251 11.40 -10.23 -27.23
CA LEU A 251 10.36 -9.21 -27.10
C LEU A 251 10.90 -7.92 -26.45
N TYR A 252 11.49 -8.01 -25.26
CA TYR A 252 11.99 -6.83 -24.55
C TYR A 252 13.21 -6.19 -25.24
N ARG A 253 14.09 -7.01 -25.84
CA ARG A 253 15.19 -6.53 -26.68
C ARG A 253 14.66 -5.71 -27.86
N ASP A 254 13.73 -6.26 -28.63
CA ASP A 254 13.25 -5.67 -29.87
C ASP A 254 12.41 -4.41 -29.59
N MET A 255 11.61 -4.42 -28.51
CA MET A 255 10.93 -3.21 -28.01
C MET A 255 11.92 -2.12 -27.59
N SER A 256 13.07 -2.49 -27.03
CA SER A 256 14.10 -1.52 -26.62
C SER A 256 14.88 -0.99 -27.83
N PHE A 257 15.20 -1.86 -28.80
CA PHE A 257 15.89 -1.47 -30.03
C PHE A 257 15.04 -0.50 -30.88
N SER A 258 13.73 -0.75 -30.95
CA SER A 258 12.77 0.12 -31.63
C SER A 258 12.33 1.34 -30.80
N SER A 259 12.74 1.44 -29.53
CA SER A 259 12.37 2.59 -28.69
C SER A 259 13.06 3.88 -29.16
N LYS A 260 12.41 5.01 -28.89
CA LYS A 260 13.07 6.33 -28.97
C LYS A 260 14.28 6.38 -28.02
N PRO A 261 15.31 7.20 -28.33
CA PRO A 261 16.38 7.50 -27.37
C PRO A 261 15.81 8.17 -26.11
N VAL A 262 16.20 7.67 -24.95
CA VAL A 262 15.74 8.12 -23.63
C VAL A 262 16.89 8.02 -22.62
N ASP A 263 16.75 8.63 -21.45
CA ASP A 263 17.75 8.54 -20.39
C ASP A 263 17.57 7.26 -19.55
N LEU A 264 16.32 6.84 -19.33
CA LEU A 264 15.96 5.68 -18.53
C LEU A 264 15.07 4.70 -19.32
N LEU A 265 15.57 3.50 -19.55
CA LEU A 265 14.80 2.35 -20.05
C LEU A 265 14.40 1.48 -18.85
N VAL A 266 13.11 1.22 -18.68
CA VAL A 266 12.59 0.47 -17.52
C VAL A 266 11.77 -0.73 -17.98
N TRP A 267 12.19 -1.92 -17.56
CA TRP A 267 11.46 -3.16 -17.74
C TRP A 267 10.82 -3.60 -16.42
N PRO A 268 9.66 -4.28 -16.46
CA PRO A 268 8.90 -4.63 -15.27
C PRO A 268 9.50 -5.81 -14.50
N GLU A 269 8.79 -6.24 -13.45
CA GLU A 269 9.18 -7.36 -12.59
C GLU A 269 9.32 -8.66 -13.39
N THR A 270 10.48 -9.30 -13.25
CA THR A 270 10.83 -10.54 -13.94
C THR A 270 10.62 -10.45 -15.46
N ALA A 271 11.09 -9.36 -16.08
CA ALA A 271 11.12 -9.22 -17.54
C ALA A 271 12.17 -10.15 -18.18
N VAL A 272 13.22 -10.49 -17.42
CA VAL A 272 14.19 -11.53 -17.77
C VAL A 272 13.81 -12.80 -16.98
N PRO A 273 13.16 -13.81 -17.60
CA PRO A 273 12.60 -14.97 -16.89
C PRO A 273 13.62 -16.07 -16.56
N VAL A 274 14.92 -15.76 -16.65
CA VAL A 274 16.03 -16.66 -16.29
C VAL A 274 16.88 -16.02 -15.20
N LEU A 275 17.67 -16.84 -14.50
CA LEU A 275 18.55 -16.35 -13.45
C LEU A 275 19.57 -15.36 -14.02
N LYS A 276 19.87 -14.30 -13.25
CA LYS A 276 20.80 -13.24 -13.67
C LYS A 276 22.15 -13.78 -14.17
N ASP A 277 22.69 -14.81 -13.51
CA ASP A 277 23.95 -15.45 -13.88
C ASP A 277 23.87 -16.23 -15.20
N GLN A 278 22.70 -16.75 -15.56
CA GLN A 278 22.44 -17.40 -16.85
C GLN A 278 22.20 -16.37 -17.96
N ALA A 279 21.58 -15.23 -17.64
CA ALA A 279 21.31 -14.14 -18.57
C ALA A 279 22.46 -13.14 -18.73
N GLN A 280 23.61 -13.34 -18.07
CA GLN A 280 24.67 -12.33 -18.02
C GLN A 280 25.09 -11.84 -19.41
N GLY A 281 25.31 -12.75 -20.37
CA GLY A 281 25.66 -12.36 -21.74
C GLY A 281 24.59 -11.51 -22.44
N TYR A 282 23.30 -11.80 -22.20
CA TYR A 282 22.19 -11.01 -22.72
C TYR A 282 22.12 -9.63 -22.05
N ILE A 283 22.25 -9.58 -20.72
CA ILE A 283 22.28 -8.33 -19.94
C ILE A 283 23.45 -7.45 -20.37
N ASP A 284 24.62 -8.02 -20.64
CA ASP A 284 25.80 -7.28 -21.09
C ASP A 284 25.60 -6.67 -22.49
N VAL A 285 24.94 -7.40 -23.41
CA VAL A 285 24.57 -6.88 -24.73
C VAL A 285 23.60 -5.70 -24.59
N MET A 286 22.57 -5.86 -23.77
CA MET A 286 21.59 -4.79 -23.51
C MET A 286 22.22 -3.60 -22.79
N GLY A 287 23.19 -3.85 -21.90
CA GLY A 287 23.97 -2.83 -21.20
C GLY A 287 24.84 -2.00 -22.15
N ARG A 288 25.55 -2.65 -23.08
CA ARG A 288 26.30 -1.94 -24.14
C ARG A 288 25.37 -1.10 -25.01
N PHE A 289 24.26 -1.68 -25.45
CA PHE A 289 23.25 -0.94 -26.22
C PHE A 289 22.71 0.28 -25.47
N ALA A 290 22.42 0.16 -24.16
CA ALA A 290 21.97 1.27 -23.35
C ALA A 290 23.06 2.34 -23.21
N ALA A 291 24.31 1.95 -22.94
CA ALA A 291 25.45 2.86 -22.86
C ALA A 291 25.71 3.60 -24.17
N ASP A 292 25.66 2.92 -25.32
CA ASP A 292 25.82 3.51 -26.66
C ASP A 292 24.72 4.56 -26.96
N ARG A 293 23.56 4.46 -26.30
CA ARG A 293 22.46 5.42 -26.37
C ARG A 293 22.46 6.45 -25.24
N HIS A 294 23.48 6.46 -24.38
CA HIS A 294 23.54 7.28 -23.16
C HIS A 294 22.34 7.06 -22.22
N SER A 295 21.88 5.81 -22.12
CA SER A 295 20.75 5.39 -21.31
C SER A 295 21.19 4.47 -20.18
N ALA A 296 20.44 4.45 -19.08
CA ALA A 296 20.46 3.37 -18.11
C ALA A 296 19.28 2.42 -18.36
N LEU A 297 19.53 1.10 -18.33
CA LEU A 297 18.51 0.07 -18.37
C LEU A 297 18.30 -0.49 -16.97
N ILE A 298 17.07 -0.41 -16.46
CA ILE A 298 16.66 -0.97 -15.18
C ILE A 298 15.65 -2.08 -15.43
N THR A 299 15.93 -3.31 -14.97
CA THR A 299 15.08 -4.48 -15.26
C THR A 299 14.94 -5.42 -14.06
N GLY A 300 13.76 -6.04 -13.95
CA GLY A 300 13.51 -7.13 -13.02
C GLY A 300 14.11 -8.46 -13.51
N VAL A 301 14.84 -9.14 -12.64
CA VAL A 301 15.50 -10.43 -12.91
C VAL A 301 15.60 -11.25 -11.62
N PRO A 302 15.34 -12.58 -11.64
CA PRO A 302 15.61 -13.42 -10.49
C PRO A 302 17.12 -13.58 -10.27
N VAL A 303 17.57 -13.42 -9.03
CA VAL A 303 18.98 -13.49 -8.62
C VAL A 303 19.21 -14.74 -7.79
N ARG A 304 20.28 -15.48 -8.10
CA ARG A 304 20.73 -16.62 -7.31
C ARG A 304 22.03 -16.25 -6.59
N GLU A 305 22.07 -16.47 -5.29
CA GLU A 305 23.29 -16.35 -4.49
C GLU A 305 23.56 -17.65 -3.73
N VAL A 306 24.85 -17.91 -3.47
CA VAL A 306 25.26 -19.03 -2.62
C VAL A 306 25.62 -18.47 -1.25
N VAL A 307 24.77 -18.70 -0.26
CA VAL A 307 24.92 -18.23 1.12
C VAL A 307 25.04 -19.46 2.03
N HIS A 308 26.13 -19.58 2.78
CA HIS A 308 26.41 -20.75 3.64
C HIS A 308 26.27 -22.10 2.92
N HIS A 309 26.82 -22.22 1.70
CA HIS A 309 26.72 -23.40 0.84
C HIS A 309 25.29 -23.80 0.40
N GLN A 310 24.29 -22.95 0.68
CA GLN A 310 22.92 -23.13 0.20
C GLN A 310 22.61 -22.11 -0.90
N ARG A 311 21.94 -22.57 -1.95
CA ARG A 311 21.44 -21.69 -3.00
C ARG A 311 20.21 -20.96 -2.49
N ARG A 312 20.23 -19.64 -2.57
CA ARG A 312 19.08 -18.78 -2.28
C ARG A 312 18.69 -18.05 -3.55
N TYR A 313 17.39 -17.99 -3.78
CA TYR A 313 16.80 -17.29 -4.90
C TYR A 313 16.16 -16.00 -4.38
N TYR A 314 16.28 -14.92 -5.13
CA TYR A 314 15.70 -13.63 -4.79
C TYR A 314 14.98 -13.06 -6.00
N ASN A 315 13.88 -12.36 -5.77
CA ASN A 315 13.28 -11.48 -6.76
C ASN A 315 14.07 -10.17 -6.75
N GLY A 316 14.65 -9.77 -7.89
CA GLY A 316 15.60 -8.67 -7.95
C GLY A 316 15.34 -7.65 -9.05
N ILE A 317 15.92 -6.47 -8.88
CA ILE A 317 16.09 -5.42 -9.90
C ILE A 317 17.58 -5.24 -10.14
N THR A 318 18.02 -5.15 -11.39
CA THR A 318 19.41 -4.79 -11.73
C THR A 318 19.44 -3.62 -12.68
N VAL A 319 20.49 -2.81 -12.60
CA VAL A 319 20.79 -1.72 -13.55
C VAL A 319 22.00 -2.09 -14.41
N THR A 320 21.99 -1.66 -15.67
CA THR A 320 23.12 -1.73 -16.61
C THR A 320 23.11 -0.52 -17.55
N GLY A 321 24.17 -0.30 -18.33
CA GLY A 321 24.35 0.93 -19.13
C GLY A 321 24.95 2.06 -18.30
N GLU A 322 24.39 3.27 -18.37
CA GLU A 322 24.79 4.42 -17.54
C GLU A 322 24.22 4.36 -16.11
N GLY A 323 24.43 3.24 -15.42
CA GLY A 323 23.97 3.01 -14.06
C GLY A 323 24.45 1.69 -13.48
N ASP A 324 24.28 1.51 -12.18
CA ASP A 324 24.72 0.32 -11.45
C ASP A 324 23.80 -0.04 -10.29
N GLY A 325 24.06 -1.22 -9.72
CA GLY A 325 23.37 -1.72 -8.54
C GLY A 325 22.43 -2.89 -8.83
N THR A 326 22.23 -3.69 -7.80
CA THR A 326 21.23 -4.76 -7.78
C THR A 326 20.51 -4.71 -6.45
N TYR A 327 19.19 -4.71 -6.50
CA TYR A 327 18.31 -4.71 -5.36
C TYR A 327 17.56 -6.03 -5.27
N LEU A 328 17.46 -6.60 -4.07
CA LEU A 328 16.77 -7.84 -3.76
C LEU A 328 15.56 -7.55 -2.88
N LYS A 329 14.39 -8.07 -3.28
CA LYS A 329 13.10 -7.83 -2.61
C LYS A 329 13.15 -8.15 -1.13
N GLN A 330 12.76 -7.21 -0.29
CA GLN A 330 12.72 -7.33 1.17
C GLN A 330 11.33 -7.67 1.72
N LYS A 331 10.23 -7.28 1.09
CA LYS A 331 8.88 -7.66 1.53
C LYS A 331 8.25 -8.63 0.54
N LEU A 332 8.23 -9.91 0.92
CA LEU A 332 7.69 -10.98 0.10
C LEU A 332 6.18 -11.11 0.29
N VAL A 333 5.48 -11.49 -0.78
CA VAL A 333 4.03 -11.76 -0.75
C VAL A 333 3.77 -13.15 -0.14
N PRO A 334 3.03 -13.26 0.98
CA PRO A 334 2.68 -14.55 1.57
C PRO A 334 1.87 -15.41 0.60
N PHE A 335 2.16 -16.71 0.58
CA PHE A 335 1.57 -17.74 -0.30
C PHE A 335 1.83 -17.58 -1.80
N GLY A 336 2.35 -16.44 -2.27
CA GLY A 336 2.80 -16.25 -3.65
C GLY A 336 4.30 -16.49 -3.84
N GLU A 337 5.12 -15.85 -2.99
CA GLU A 337 6.60 -15.89 -3.10
C GLU A 337 7.25 -16.75 -2.02
N TYR A 338 6.52 -17.07 -0.96
CA TYR A 338 6.91 -18.05 0.05
C TYR A 338 5.68 -18.63 0.75
N VAL A 339 5.82 -19.78 1.39
CA VAL A 339 4.75 -20.41 2.17
C VAL A 339 5.01 -20.18 3.66
N PRO A 340 4.20 -19.35 4.37
CA PRO A 340 4.25 -19.28 5.82
C PRO A 340 4.05 -20.67 6.43
N LEU A 341 4.79 -21.04 7.48
CA LEU A 341 4.69 -22.36 8.10
C LEU A 341 4.83 -23.52 7.08
N GLN A 342 5.80 -23.40 6.17
CA GLN A 342 6.00 -24.36 5.06
C GLN A 342 6.02 -25.83 5.51
N ASP A 343 6.57 -26.14 6.68
CA ASP A 343 6.65 -27.50 7.22
C ASP A 343 5.27 -28.12 7.53
N MET A 344 4.25 -27.28 7.71
CA MET A 344 2.86 -27.70 7.95
C MET A 344 1.96 -27.54 6.73
N LEU A 345 2.24 -26.56 5.85
CA LEU A 345 1.33 -26.14 4.77
C LEU A 345 1.72 -26.65 3.38
N ARG A 346 3.01 -26.92 3.12
CA ARG A 346 3.45 -27.42 1.81
C ARG A 346 2.92 -28.84 1.58
N GLY A 347 2.36 -29.11 0.39
CA GLY A 347 1.76 -30.40 0.05
C GLY A 347 0.25 -30.55 0.33
N LEU A 348 -0.41 -29.59 0.98
CA LEU A 348 -1.86 -29.65 1.24
C LEU A 348 -2.72 -29.36 0.01
N ILE A 349 -2.35 -28.35 -0.78
CA ILE A 349 -3.03 -27.97 -2.03
C ILE A 349 -2.00 -27.44 -3.04
N GLU A 350 -2.28 -27.56 -4.35
CA GLU A 350 -1.38 -27.13 -5.43
C GLU A 350 -0.99 -25.65 -5.33
N PHE A 351 -1.88 -24.79 -4.85
CA PHE A 351 -1.62 -23.37 -4.55
C PHE A 351 -0.39 -23.15 -3.64
N PHE A 352 -0.11 -24.06 -2.70
CA PHE A 352 1.06 -23.96 -1.80
C PHE A 352 2.35 -24.52 -2.41
N ASN A 353 2.30 -25.04 -3.64
CA ASN A 353 3.45 -25.65 -4.32
C ASN A 353 3.89 -24.85 -5.56
N LEU A 354 3.51 -23.57 -5.69
CA LEU A 354 3.89 -22.73 -6.83
C LEU A 354 5.43 -22.70 -7.00
N PRO A 355 5.96 -22.74 -8.24
CA PRO A 355 7.41 -22.76 -8.51
C PRO A 355 8.20 -21.58 -7.91
N MET A 356 7.52 -20.45 -7.65
CA MET A 356 8.06 -19.21 -7.08
C MET A 356 8.07 -19.18 -5.54
N SER A 357 7.60 -20.23 -4.87
CA SER A 357 7.37 -20.28 -3.42
C SER A 357 8.63 -20.45 -2.55
N ASP A 358 9.83 -20.23 -3.12
CA ASP A 358 11.12 -20.46 -2.46
C ASP A 358 12.06 -19.23 -2.56
N PHE A 359 11.50 -18.03 -2.70
CA PHE A 359 12.29 -16.80 -2.64
C PHE A 359 12.71 -16.48 -1.20
N ALA A 360 13.96 -16.09 -1.06
CA ALA A 360 14.53 -15.56 0.17
C ALA A 360 14.31 -14.04 0.26
N ARG A 361 14.31 -13.55 1.50
CA ARG A 361 14.19 -12.13 1.81
C ARG A 361 15.54 -11.43 1.63
N GLY A 362 15.56 -10.33 0.87
CA GLY A 362 16.74 -9.49 0.69
C GLY A 362 17.23 -8.83 1.99
N PRO A 363 18.53 -8.46 2.08
CA PRO A 363 19.10 -7.76 3.23
C PRO A 363 18.45 -6.40 3.51
N ALA A 364 18.51 -5.89 4.75
CA ALA A 364 17.88 -4.62 5.11
C ALA A 364 18.71 -3.38 4.74
N ASP A 365 20.04 -3.55 4.68
CA ASP A 365 21.08 -2.53 4.51
C ASP A 365 21.50 -2.34 3.04
N GLN A 366 20.64 -2.73 2.10
CA GLN A 366 20.93 -2.61 0.68
C GLN A 366 21.11 -1.14 0.23
N PRO A 367 22.08 -0.88 -0.67
CA PRO A 367 22.19 0.41 -1.33
C PRO A 367 20.99 0.65 -2.25
N LEU A 368 20.80 1.91 -2.64
CA LEU A 368 19.86 2.27 -3.70
C LEU A 368 20.46 1.91 -5.07
N LEU A 369 19.63 1.96 -6.11
CA LEU A 369 20.11 1.83 -7.48
C LEU A 369 20.67 3.17 -7.95
N GLN A 370 21.72 3.16 -8.79
CA GLN A 370 22.20 4.38 -9.45
C GLN A 370 21.85 4.34 -10.92
N ALA A 371 21.30 5.42 -11.44
CA ALA A 371 21.03 5.57 -12.86
C ALA A 371 21.19 7.04 -13.25
N LYS A 372 21.97 7.31 -14.31
CA LYS A 372 22.25 8.67 -14.81
C LYS A 372 22.79 9.62 -13.73
N GLY A 373 23.55 9.08 -12.76
CA GLY A 373 24.13 9.84 -11.64
C GLY A 373 23.18 10.12 -10.47
N TYR A 374 21.92 9.67 -10.53
CA TYR A 374 20.92 9.86 -9.48
C TYR A 374 20.65 8.58 -8.69
N GLN A 375 20.22 8.75 -7.44
CA GLN A 375 19.82 7.66 -6.56
C GLN A 375 18.35 7.31 -6.78
N VAL A 376 18.07 6.06 -7.11
CA VAL A 376 16.72 5.56 -7.40
C VAL A 376 16.30 4.57 -6.31
N ALA A 377 15.19 4.84 -5.63
CA ALA A 377 14.61 3.94 -4.64
C ALA A 377 13.81 2.83 -5.32
N PRO A 378 14.25 1.55 -5.25
CA PRO A 378 13.55 0.44 -5.88
C PRO A 378 12.44 -0.11 -4.98
N PHE A 379 11.30 -0.42 -5.58
CA PHE A 379 10.20 -1.17 -4.97
C PHE A 379 9.73 -2.27 -5.92
N ILE A 380 9.80 -3.52 -5.47
CA ILE A 380 9.28 -4.63 -6.27
C ILE A 380 7.85 -4.93 -5.81
N CYS A 381 6.90 -4.72 -6.72
CA CYS A 381 5.50 -5.12 -6.56
C CYS A 381 4.90 -4.60 -5.24
N TYR A 382 4.50 -5.51 -4.35
CA TYR A 382 3.84 -5.26 -3.08
C TYR A 382 4.65 -4.43 -2.07
N GLU A 383 5.94 -4.18 -2.30
CA GLU A 383 6.76 -3.35 -1.40
C GLU A 383 6.27 -1.91 -1.28
N VAL A 384 5.68 -1.37 -2.35
CA VAL A 384 5.22 0.02 -2.41
C VAL A 384 4.05 0.29 -1.45
N VAL A 385 3.34 -0.74 -0.99
CA VAL A 385 2.18 -0.57 -0.10
C VAL A 385 2.55 -0.42 1.37
N TYR A 386 3.82 -0.63 1.75
CA TYR A 386 4.29 -0.46 3.13
C TYR A 386 4.83 0.96 3.36
N PRO A 387 4.11 1.84 4.08
CA PRO A 387 4.45 3.26 4.09
C PRO A 387 5.83 3.56 4.69
N GLU A 388 6.11 3.00 5.87
CA GLU A 388 7.37 3.20 6.59
C GLU A 388 8.58 2.58 5.89
N PHE A 389 8.36 1.47 5.18
CA PHE A 389 9.39 0.84 4.38
C PHE A 389 9.75 1.73 3.18
N ALA A 390 8.73 2.20 2.45
CA ALA A 390 8.92 3.08 1.31
C ALA A 390 9.56 4.41 1.71
N ALA A 391 9.13 5.01 2.83
CA ALA A 391 9.71 6.24 3.36
C ALA A 391 11.21 6.10 3.66
N GLY A 392 11.66 4.93 4.14
CA GLY A 392 13.07 4.67 4.44
C GLY A 392 13.97 4.66 3.21
N LEU A 393 13.49 4.13 2.08
CA LEU A 393 14.20 4.17 0.80
C LEU A 393 14.09 5.55 0.15
N ALA A 394 12.90 6.14 0.15
CA ALA A 394 12.60 7.44 -0.46
C ALA A 394 13.41 8.60 0.13
N ALA A 395 13.67 8.59 1.45
CA ALA A 395 14.44 9.63 2.12
C ALA A 395 15.91 9.73 1.66
N ARG A 396 16.43 8.72 0.95
CA ARG A 396 17.81 8.69 0.46
C ARG A 396 17.91 8.78 -1.07
N SER A 397 16.78 8.97 -1.76
CA SER A 397 16.68 8.88 -3.23
C SER A 397 16.25 10.20 -3.87
N ASP A 398 16.61 10.38 -5.14
CA ASP A 398 16.14 11.44 -6.02
C ASP A 398 14.85 11.05 -6.76
N LEU A 399 14.68 9.75 -7.06
CA LEU A 399 13.54 9.19 -7.78
C LEU A 399 13.02 7.92 -7.10
N LEU A 400 11.73 7.65 -7.25
CA LEU A 400 11.13 6.38 -6.88
C LEU A 400 10.93 5.52 -8.14
N LEU A 401 11.19 4.22 -8.02
CA LEU A 401 10.94 3.25 -9.07
C LEU A 401 10.15 2.09 -8.48
N THR A 402 9.02 1.75 -9.09
CA THR A 402 8.34 0.50 -8.81
C THR A 402 8.20 -0.34 -10.07
N ILE A 403 8.69 -1.58 -10.00
CA ILE A 403 8.44 -2.58 -11.04
C ILE A 403 7.51 -3.65 -10.49
N SER A 404 6.53 -4.08 -11.26
CA SER A 404 5.52 -5.02 -10.77
C SER A 404 4.96 -5.92 -11.86
N ASN A 405 4.44 -7.08 -11.46
CA ASN A 405 3.62 -7.94 -12.28
C ASN A 405 2.21 -8.02 -11.68
N ASP A 406 1.32 -7.11 -12.08
CA ASP A 406 -0.06 -7.06 -11.57
C ASP A 406 -0.98 -8.14 -12.22
N THR A 407 -0.46 -9.01 -13.10
CA THR A 407 -1.24 -10.08 -13.74
C THR A 407 -1.97 -10.97 -12.73
N TRP A 408 -1.36 -11.16 -11.55
CA TRP A 408 -1.92 -11.91 -10.43
C TRP A 408 -3.27 -11.39 -9.95
N PHE A 409 -3.56 -10.11 -10.12
CA PHE A 409 -4.84 -9.50 -9.74
C PHE A 409 -5.90 -9.59 -10.85
N GLY A 410 -5.49 -9.92 -12.08
CA GLY A 410 -6.32 -9.99 -13.28
C GLY A 410 -7.04 -8.67 -13.62
N THR A 411 -8.07 -8.78 -14.46
CA THR A 411 -8.93 -7.65 -14.86
C THR A 411 -9.93 -7.32 -13.74
N SER A 412 -9.40 -6.72 -12.67
CA SER A 412 -10.16 -6.39 -11.46
C SER A 412 -9.75 -5.02 -10.89
N ILE A 413 -10.27 -4.67 -9.72
CA ILE A 413 -9.92 -3.44 -8.99
C ILE A 413 -8.54 -3.49 -8.31
N GLY A 414 -7.92 -4.67 -8.19
CA GLY A 414 -6.65 -4.87 -7.47
C GLY A 414 -5.51 -3.96 -7.96
N PRO A 415 -5.19 -3.94 -9.27
CA PRO A 415 -4.14 -3.06 -9.81
C PRO A 415 -4.43 -1.56 -9.61
N LEU A 416 -5.71 -1.18 -9.60
CA LEU A 416 -6.14 0.21 -9.44
C LEU A 416 -5.97 0.67 -7.98
N GLN A 417 -6.31 -0.18 -7.01
CA GLN A 417 -6.01 0.05 -5.60
C GLN A 417 -4.49 0.09 -5.36
N HIS A 418 -3.73 -0.81 -5.99
CA HIS A 418 -2.27 -0.84 -5.89
C HIS A 418 -1.63 0.47 -6.41
N LEU A 419 -2.11 0.98 -7.55
CA LEU A 419 -1.69 2.26 -8.12
C LEU A 419 -1.97 3.44 -7.17
N GLN A 420 -3.16 3.49 -6.56
CA GLN A 420 -3.51 4.55 -5.59
C GLN A 420 -2.53 4.60 -4.42
N MET A 421 -2.06 3.44 -3.94
CA MET A 421 -1.06 3.37 -2.85
C MET A 421 0.33 3.82 -3.32
N ALA A 422 0.69 3.51 -4.57
CA ALA A 422 1.92 3.98 -5.20
C ALA A 422 1.93 5.50 -5.40
N GLN A 423 0.81 6.09 -5.84
CA GLN A 423 0.63 7.54 -5.91
C GLN A 423 0.81 8.23 -4.55
N MET A 424 0.28 7.61 -3.50
CA MET A 424 0.46 8.12 -2.14
C MET A 424 1.94 8.11 -1.71
N ARG A 425 2.75 7.13 -2.14
CA ARG A 425 4.20 7.15 -1.86
C ARG A 425 4.89 8.36 -2.48
N ALA A 426 4.56 8.68 -3.73
CA ALA A 426 5.11 9.83 -4.44
C ALA A 426 4.72 11.16 -3.75
N LEU A 427 3.45 11.32 -3.38
CA LEU A 427 2.93 12.48 -2.65
C LEU A 427 3.59 12.64 -1.27
N GLU A 428 3.73 11.56 -0.51
CA GLU A 428 4.35 11.61 0.81
C GLU A 428 5.84 11.94 0.77
N ALA A 429 6.54 11.43 -0.24
CA ALA A 429 7.97 11.62 -0.40
C ALA A 429 8.34 12.94 -1.10
N GLY A 430 7.40 13.58 -1.82
CA GLY A 430 7.72 14.67 -2.73
C GLY A 430 8.73 14.22 -3.79
N ARG A 431 8.49 13.06 -4.40
CA ARG A 431 9.37 12.43 -5.39
C ARG A 431 8.58 11.97 -6.60
N TRP A 432 9.17 12.11 -7.79
CA TRP A 432 8.64 11.44 -8.97
C TRP A 432 8.75 9.93 -8.83
N MET A 433 7.73 9.21 -9.31
CA MET A 433 7.72 7.76 -9.36
C MET A 433 7.54 7.25 -10.79
N ILE A 434 8.44 6.36 -11.21
CA ILE A 434 8.28 5.55 -12.41
C ILE A 434 7.64 4.22 -11.99
N ARG A 435 6.45 3.90 -12.50
CA ARG A 435 5.80 2.60 -12.30
C ARG A 435 5.77 1.84 -13.62
N ALA A 436 6.54 0.75 -13.70
CA ALA A 436 6.57 -0.15 -14.85
C ALA A 436 5.95 -1.51 -14.50
N THR A 437 4.94 -1.92 -15.28
CA THR A 437 4.24 -3.18 -15.02
C THR A 437 4.21 -4.09 -16.25
N ASN A 438 4.06 -5.40 -16.06
CA ASN A 438 3.95 -6.34 -17.18
C ASN A 438 2.68 -6.13 -18.02
N ASN A 439 1.52 -6.01 -17.37
CA ASN A 439 0.22 -5.78 -18.01
C ASN A 439 -0.73 -4.90 -17.15
N GLY A 440 -0.25 -4.45 -15.99
CA GLY A 440 -1.00 -3.63 -15.05
C GLY A 440 -1.04 -2.17 -15.47
N VAL A 441 -1.21 -1.28 -14.49
CA VAL A 441 -1.12 0.16 -14.78
C VAL A 441 0.34 0.59 -14.76
N THR A 442 0.89 0.83 -15.95
CA THR A 442 2.20 1.47 -16.15
C THR A 442 2.00 2.98 -16.28
N ALA A 443 2.67 3.75 -15.42
CA ALA A 443 2.45 5.19 -15.28
C ALA A 443 3.67 5.94 -14.75
N LEU A 444 3.73 7.24 -15.04
CA LEU A 444 4.60 8.21 -14.38
C LEU A 444 3.77 9.05 -13.41
N ILE A 445 4.29 9.23 -12.20
CA ILE A 445 3.59 9.92 -11.11
C ILE A 445 4.47 11.06 -10.60
N ASP A 446 3.91 12.25 -10.49
CA ASP A 446 4.62 13.45 -10.01
C ASP A 446 4.75 13.50 -8.47
N PRO A 447 5.51 14.46 -7.91
CA PRO A 447 5.69 14.65 -6.47
C PRO A 447 4.42 14.99 -5.69
N PHE A 448 3.30 15.26 -6.38
CA PHE A 448 2.00 15.54 -5.80
C PHE A 448 1.05 14.33 -5.90
N GLY A 449 1.56 13.17 -6.32
CA GLY A 449 0.78 11.93 -6.47
C GLY A 449 -0.11 11.92 -7.71
N LYS A 450 0.08 12.83 -8.66
CA LYS A 450 -0.70 12.89 -9.91
C LYS A 450 -0.06 12.07 -11.00
N ILE A 451 -0.89 11.34 -11.74
CA ILE A 451 -0.46 10.61 -12.93
C ILE A 451 -0.26 11.61 -14.07
N THR A 452 0.96 11.71 -14.58
CA THR A 452 1.32 12.62 -15.68
C THR A 452 1.30 11.92 -17.04
N ALA A 453 1.58 10.62 -17.05
CA ALA A 453 1.50 9.79 -18.24
C ALA A 453 1.10 8.35 -17.84
N GLN A 454 0.24 7.71 -18.64
CA GLN A 454 -0.25 6.36 -18.39
C GLN A 454 -0.58 5.66 -19.72
N ILE A 455 -0.31 4.36 -19.80
CA ILE A 455 -0.72 3.51 -20.91
C ILE A 455 -1.86 2.56 -20.50
N PRO A 456 -2.68 2.08 -21.47
CA PRO A 456 -3.72 1.10 -21.19
C PRO A 456 -3.16 -0.21 -20.59
N GLN A 457 -3.94 -0.84 -19.72
CA GLN A 457 -3.65 -2.17 -19.20
C GLN A 457 -3.83 -3.24 -20.29
N PHE A 458 -3.24 -4.41 -20.09
CA PHE A 458 -3.42 -5.59 -20.95
C PHE A 458 -3.06 -5.39 -22.43
N GLN A 459 -2.11 -4.48 -22.70
CA GLN A 459 -1.61 -4.19 -24.05
C GLN A 459 -0.08 -4.18 -24.06
N GLN A 460 0.52 -4.73 -25.11
CA GLN A 460 1.94 -4.60 -25.35
C GLN A 460 2.24 -3.20 -25.91
N THR A 461 2.91 -2.35 -25.15
CA THR A 461 3.21 -0.97 -25.57
C THR A 461 4.34 -0.36 -24.73
N VAL A 462 4.77 0.86 -25.09
CA VAL A 462 5.82 1.61 -24.40
C VAL A 462 5.27 2.95 -23.94
N LEU A 463 5.37 3.23 -22.64
CA LEU A 463 5.08 4.53 -22.07
C LEU A 463 6.31 5.43 -22.23
N TYR A 464 6.12 6.61 -22.82
CA TYR A 464 7.14 7.67 -22.86
C TYR A 464 6.70 8.86 -22.01
N GLY A 465 7.66 9.51 -21.36
CA GLY A 465 7.44 10.77 -20.65
C GLY A 465 8.70 11.21 -19.92
N ASP A 466 8.58 12.31 -19.17
CA ASP A 466 9.71 12.89 -18.44
C ASP A 466 9.48 12.76 -16.93
N VAL A 467 10.56 12.56 -16.17
CA VAL A 467 10.56 12.61 -14.70
C VAL A 467 11.66 13.55 -14.23
N VAL A 468 11.44 14.22 -13.10
CA VAL A 468 12.43 15.16 -12.56
C VAL A 468 13.03 14.59 -11.28
N PRO A 469 14.36 14.40 -11.20
CA PRO A 469 15.04 14.07 -9.94
C PRO A 469 14.77 15.14 -8.88
N MET A 470 14.52 14.76 -7.63
CA MET A 470 14.09 15.66 -6.56
C MET A 470 14.99 15.56 -5.32
N GLN A 471 15.28 16.69 -4.69
CA GLN A 471 16.06 16.79 -3.44
C GLN A 471 15.23 17.38 -2.28
N GLN A 472 15.85 17.44 -1.10
CA GLN A 472 15.25 17.83 0.18
C GLN A 472 14.21 16.81 0.69
N LEU A 473 13.79 16.93 1.95
CA LEU A 473 12.91 15.96 2.58
C LEU A 473 11.59 16.61 2.98
N THR A 474 10.49 15.93 2.68
CA THR A 474 9.20 16.26 3.31
C THR A 474 9.29 16.03 4.83
N PRO A 475 8.46 16.71 5.65
CA PRO A 475 8.45 16.47 7.09
C PRO A 475 8.18 14.99 7.46
N TYR A 476 7.35 14.29 6.69
CA TYR A 476 7.13 12.86 6.88
C TYR A 476 8.39 12.03 6.64
N LEU A 477 9.21 12.33 5.64
CA LEU A 477 10.48 11.62 5.44
C LEU A 477 11.51 11.91 6.55
N GLN A 478 11.45 13.09 7.18
CA GLN A 478 12.33 13.47 8.29
C GLN A 478 11.98 12.74 9.59
N TRP A 479 10.70 12.77 9.97
CA TRP A 479 10.24 12.31 11.29
C TRP A 479 9.54 10.95 11.26
N ARG A 480 9.14 10.49 10.07
CA ARG A 480 8.34 9.28 9.86
C ARG A 480 7.05 9.30 10.70
N SER A 481 6.52 8.15 11.07
CA SER A 481 5.33 8.05 11.91
C SER A 481 5.56 8.38 13.40
N TRP A 482 6.80 8.63 13.86
CA TRP A 482 7.13 8.74 15.29
C TRP A 482 6.36 9.82 16.06
N PRO A 483 6.20 11.06 15.56
CA PRO A 483 5.45 12.08 16.29
C PRO A 483 3.98 11.67 16.50
N LEU A 484 3.35 11.13 15.46
CA LEU A 484 1.96 10.71 15.51
C LEU A 484 1.76 9.45 16.37
N ALA A 485 2.70 8.49 16.31
CA ALA A 485 2.71 7.33 17.19
C ALA A 485 2.84 7.73 18.66
N THR A 486 3.70 8.72 18.97
CA THR A 486 3.88 9.26 20.32
C THR A 486 2.59 9.92 20.81
N LEU A 487 1.95 10.76 19.98
CA LEU A 487 0.65 11.35 20.30
C LEU A 487 -0.40 10.27 20.61
N CYS A 488 -0.49 9.23 19.78
CA CYS A 488 -1.43 8.13 19.99
C CYS A 488 -1.15 7.36 21.28
N ALA A 489 0.12 7.10 21.61
CA ALA A 489 0.52 6.46 22.85
C ALA A 489 0.10 7.28 24.08
N LEU A 490 0.28 8.61 24.04
CA LEU A 490 -0.15 9.52 25.12
C LEU A 490 -1.67 9.54 25.28
N LEU A 491 -2.42 9.63 24.17
CA LEU A 491 -3.88 9.64 24.19
C LEU A 491 -4.44 8.33 24.76
N LEU A 492 -3.92 7.18 24.32
CA LEU A 492 -4.34 5.87 24.80
C LEU A 492 -3.90 5.62 26.24
N GLY A 493 -2.68 6.03 26.62
CA GLY A 493 -2.19 5.94 28.00
C GLY A 493 -3.05 6.74 28.97
N TRP A 494 -3.39 7.98 28.62
CA TRP A 494 -4.30 8.81 29.40
C TRP A 494 -5.73 8.21 29.48
N ALA A 495 -6.22 7.63 28.39
CA ALA A 495 -7.49 6.92 28.38
C ALA A 495 -7.50 5.74 29.37
N LEU A 496 -6.46 4.92 29.35
CA LEU A 496 -6.32 3.78 30.25
C LEU A 496 -6.23 4.21 31.72
N LEU A 497 -5.40 5.21 32.03
CA LEU A 497 -5.21 5.70 33.40
C LEU A 497 -6.51 6.24 34.00
N ALA A 498 -7.18 7.15 33.30
CA ALA A 498 -8.42 7.70 33.83
C ALA A 498 -9.59 6.69 33.82
N SER A 499 -9.52 5.59 33.04
CA SER A 499 -10.49 4.48 33.14
C SER A 499 -10.31 3.64 34.41
N ARG A 500 -9.08 3.56 34.94
CA ARG A 500 -8.76 2.86 36.20
C ARG A 500 -9.19 3.71 37.39
N ILE A 501 -8.88 5.00 37.37
CA ILE A 501 -9.23 5.95 38.44
C ILE A 501 -10.76 5.98 38.65
N ALA A 502 -11.54 6.02 37.56
CA ALA A 502 -13.00 6.01 37.62
C ALA A 502 -13.64 4.67 38.06
N LYS A 503 -12.84 3.61 38.27
CA LYS A 503 -13.32 2.32 38.83
C LYS A 503 -12.90 2.10 40.28
N THR A 504 -11.92 2.88 40.75
CA THR A 504 -11.40 2.84 42.13
C THR A 504 -12.08 3.88 43.03
N VAL A 505 -12.71 4.89 42.43
CA VAL A 505 -13.64 5.84 43.06
C VAL A 505 -15.05 5.38 42.71
#